data_AF-J5JL06-F1
#
_entry.id   AF-J5JL06-F1
#
_cell.length_a   1.000
_cell.length_b   1.000
_cell.length_c   1.000
_cell.angle_alpha   90.00
_cell.angle_beta   90.00
_cell.angle_gamma   90.00
#
_symmetry.space_group_name_H-M   'P 1'
#
loop_
_entity.id
_entity.type
_entity.pdbx_description
1 polymer ?
#
loop_
_entity_poly.entity_id
_entity_poly.type
_entity_poly.pdbx_seq_one_letter_code
_entity_poly.pdbx_strand_id
1 'polypeptide(L)'
;MAYLADDLGIRTVIDLRTNTELARQAAKRIAHRIADPSLPETAHIPGIQYHEIKVTGRSFERHIASLLTWWQTLKFLFLYIFKYRNEAIRVVAENVLVPRGLLGIGRDKLDHSGAEIAEALTLYTSTQTTPILVHCTQGKDRTGLICCLILMILDVPMDAIEYDYLLTDSGLAREREQLIKEVTSVGLTEAWAYTDRGMMAGLKKHLDDEYGGLDAYLDSIGFHQGRRALVRETLLV
;
A
#
# COMPACT_ATOMS: atom_id res chain seq x y z
N MET A 1 -3.60 26.82 6.25
CA MET A 1 -4.82 26.23 6.81
C MET A 1 -5.02 24.90 6.12
N ALA A 2 -5.36 23.86 6.88
CA ALA A 2 -5.16 22.50 6.44
C ALA A 2 -6.34 22.06 5.57
N TYR A 3 -6.25 22.28 4.25
CA TYR A 3 -7.25 21.90 3.24
C TYR A 3 -7.91 20.53 3.51
N LEU A 4 -7.12 19.55 3.97
CA LEU A 4 -7.61 18.24 4.36
C LEU A 4 -8.61 18.29 5.54
N ALA A 5 -8.31 19.01 6.62
CA ALA A 5 -9.17 19.11 7.79
C ALA A 5 -10.29 20.14 7.58
N ASP A 6 -9.95 21.32 7.04
CA ASP A 6 -10.83 22.49 7.02
C ASP A 6 -11.82 22.43 5.85
N ASP A 7 -11.38 22.05 4.64
CA ASP A 7 -12.20 22.08 3.43
C ASP A 7 -12.79 20.70 3.10
N LEU A 8 -11.99 19.63 3.25
CA LEU A 8 -12.45 18.25 2.98
C LEU A 8 -13.03 17.55 4.21
N GLY A 9 -12.86 18.11 5.41
CA GLY A 9 -13.37 17.52 6.65
C GLY A 9 -12.74 16.17 7.01
N ILE A 10 -11.56 15.84 6.47
CA ILE A 10 -10.86 14.58 6.75
C ILE A 10 -10.61 14.46 8.25
N ARG A 11 -11.11 13.37 8.84
CA ARG A 11 -10.94 13.08 10.27
C ARG A 11 -9.86 12.05 10.53
N THR A 12 -9.63 11.15 9.58
CA THR A 12 -8.66 10.06 9.72
C THR A 12 -7.75 9.95 8.51
N VAL A 13 -6.46 9.73 8.74
CA VAL A 13 -5.46 9.40 7.73
C VAL A 13 -4.91 8.00 8.00
N ILE A 14 -4.99 7.13 6.99
CA ILE A 14 -4.38 5.80 7.00
C ILE A 14 -3.10 5.87 6.16
N ASP A 15 -1.96 5.73 6.83
CA ASP A 15 -0.65 5.71 6.20
C ASP A 15 -0.16 4.26 6.07
N LEU A 16 -0.09 3.77 4.83
CA LEU A 16 0.28 2.38 4.52
C LEU A 16 1.80 2.18 4.32
N ARG A 17 2.61 3.19 4.66
CA ARG A 17 4.06 3.16 4.42
C ARG A 17 4.81 2.34 5.46
N THR A 18 5.95 1.80 5.04
CA THR A 18 6.88 1.09 5.91
C THR A 18 7.64 2.07 6.81
N ASN A 19 8.20 1.57 7.92
CA ASN A 19 9.07 2.37 8.80
C ASN A 19 10.23 3.02 8.03
N THR A 20 10.79 2.32 7.05
CA THR A 20 11.90 2.84 6.23
C THR A 20 11.45 4.01 5.37
N GLU A 21 10.26 3.94 4.78
CA GLU A 21 9.67 5.03 4.00
C GLU A 21 9.33 6.23 4.89
N LEU A 22 8.73 6.00 6.06
CA LEU A 22 8.43 7.04 7.06
C LEU A 22 9.71 7.74 7.53
N ALA A 23 10.75 6.98 7.90
CA ALA A 23 12.03 7.53 8.31
C ALA A 23 12.71 8.35 7.19
N ARG A 24 12.64 7.87 5.94
CA ARG A 24 13.18 8.60 4.78
C ARG A 24 12.44 9.91 4.54
N GLN A 25 11.10 9.93 4.68
CA GLN A 25 10.33 11.15 4.53
C GLN A 25 10.56 12.12 5.69
N ALA A 26 10.67 11.64 6.92
CA ALA A 26 11.03 12.46 8.08
C ALA A 26 12.40 13.12 7.89
N ALA A 27 13.40 12.38 7.41
CA ALA A 27 14.72 12.93 7.10
C ALA A 27 14.69 14.01 6.01
N LYS A 28 13.94 13.77 4.91
CA LYS A 28 13.73 14.78 3.86
C LYS A 28 13.07 16.05 4.43
N ARG A 29 12.06 15.89 5.28
CA ARG A 29 11.36 17.01 5.92
C ARG A 29 12.27 17.82 6.83
N ILE A 30 13.09 17.16 7.65
CA ILE A 30 14.08 17.85 8.50
C ILE A 30 15.04 18.66 7.63
N ALA A 31 15.54 18.10 6.54
CA ALA A 31 16.39 18.83 5.60
C ALA A 31 15.67 20.05 4.98
N HIS A 32 14.40 19.91 4.59
CA HIS A 32 13.60 21.03 4.08
C HIS A 32 13.37 22.11 5.15
N ARG A 33 13.13 21.73 6.41
CA ARG A 33 12.95 22.69 7.52
C ARG A 33 14.26 23.40 7.90
N ILE A 34 15.40 22.74 7.78
CA ILE A 34 16.71 23.40 7.92
C ILE A 34 16.87 24.48 6.85
N ALA A 35 16.40 24.22 5.63
CA ALA A 35 16.43 25.19 4.54
C ALA A 35 15.36 26.30 4.68
N ASP A 36 14.19 25.97 5.23
CA ASP A 36 13.09 26.89 5.49
C ASP A 36 12.47 26.65 6.89
N PRO A 37 12.92 27.39 7.91
CA PRO A 37 12.44 27.25 9.29
C PRO A 37 10.96 27.60 9.49
N SER A 38 10.30 28.24 8.50
CA SER A 38 8.87 28.58 8.59
C SER A 38 7.96 27.36 8.37
N LEU A 39 8.51 26.27 7.83
CA LEU A 39 7.78 25.02 7.62
C LEU A 39 7.36 24.40 8.97
N PRO A 40 6.19 23.74 9.03
CA PRO A 40 5.71 23.14 10.27
C PRO A 40 6.69 22.12 10.85
N GLU A 41 6.63 21.90 12.16
CA GLU A 41 7.48 20.89 12.82
C GLU A 41 6.99 19.47 12.54
N THR A 42 5.69 19.22 12.68
CA THR A 42 5.07 17.89 12.52
C THR A 42 4.35 17.72 11.18
N ALA A 43 4.45 16.53 10.60
CA ALA A 43 3.66 16.17 9.41
C ALA A 43 2.17 16.01 9.72
N HIS A 44 1.84 15.83 10.99
CA HIS A 44 0.46 15.69 11.43
C HIS A 44 -0.24 17.03 11.49
N ILE A 45 -1.43 17.05 10.90
CA ILE A 45 -2.37 18.16 10.96
C ILE A 45 -3.16 18.03 12.26
N PRO A 46 -3.23 19.08 13.09
CA PRO A 46 -4.05 19.06 14.31
C PRO A 46 -5.51 18.70 14.01
N GLY A 47 -6.10 17.84 14.83
CA GLY A 47 -7.49 17.40 14.68
C GLY A 47 -7.70 16.16 13.79
N ILE A 48 -6.67 15.72 13.05
CA ILE A 48 -6.71 14.48 12.27
C ILE A 48 -6.10 13.32 13.07
N GLN A 49 -6.78 12.17 13.06
CA GLN A 49 -6.28 10.91 13.62
C GLN A 49 -5.41 10.19 12.58
N TYR A 50 -4.19 9.81 12.95
CA TYR A 50 -3.26 9.12 12.06
C TYR A 50 -3.11 7.66 12.48
N HIS A 51 -3.25 6.74 11.51
CA HIS A 51 -3.07 5.30 11.69
C HIS A 51 -2.00 4.80 10.73
N GLU A 52 -0.86 4.38 11.27
CA GLU A 52 0.25 3.80 10.50
C GLU A 52 0.09 2.27 10.39
N ILE A 53 -0.48 1.80 9.27
CA ILE A 53 -0.81 0.39 9.08
C ILE A 53 0.08 -0.22 8.00
N LYS A 54 0.99 -1.11 8.41
CA LYS A 54 2.01 -1.65 7.51
C LYS A 54 1.49 -2.86 6.76
N VAL A 55 0.76 -2.61 5.67
CA VAL A 55 0.27 -3.70 4.79
C VAL A 55 1.41 -4.63 4.33
N THR A 56 2.65 -4.16 4.21
CA THR A 56 3.81 -5.05 4.03
C THR A 56 4.50 -5.30 5.37
N GLY A 57 3.80 -5.99 6.28
CA GLY A 57 4.25 -6.27 7.63
C GLY A 57 5.22 -7.45 7.72
N ARG A 58 5.53 -7.91 8.94
CA ARG A 58 6.54 -8.96 9.19
C ARG A 58 6.21 -10.29 8.51
N SER A 59 4.93 -10.64 8.41
CA SER A 59 4.48 -11.87 7.76
C SER A 59 4.82 -11.84 6.26
N PHE A 60 4.42 -10.76 5.58
CA PHE A 60 4.78 -10.50 4.19
C PHE A 60 6.32 -10.43 3.98
N GLU A 61 7.05 -9.72 4.84
CA GLU A 61 8.52 -9.64 4.74
C GLU A 61 9.18 -11.02 4.83
N ARG A 62 8.71 -11.90 5.73
CA ARG A 62 9.22 -13.27 5.85
C ARG A 62 8.90 -14.11 4.62
N HIS A 63 7.72 -13.95 4.03
CA HIS A 63 7.36 -14.60 2.77
C HIS A 63 8.26 -14.14 1.63
N ILE A 64 8.47 -12.82 1.46
CA ILE A 64 9.38 -12.31 0.42
C ILE A 64 10.81 -12.84 0.62
N ALA A 65 11.28 -12.94 1.86
CA ALA A 65 12.58 -13.52 2.16
C ALA A 65 12.67 -15.03 1.89
N SER A 66 11.58 -15.79 2.13
CA SER A 66 11.55 -17.25 1.92
C SER A 66 11.56 -17.64 0.44
N LEU A 67 11.21 -16.71 -0.44
CA LEU A 67 11.22 -16.89 -1.89
C LEU A 67 12.63 -16.82 -2.51
N LEU A 68 13.63 -16.35 -1.76
CA LEU A 68 15.02 -16.38 -2.21
C LEU A 68 15.59 -17.79 -2.07
N THR A 69 16.31 -18.23 -3.09
CA THR A 69 17.14 -19.44 -3.01
C THR A 69 18.23 -19.26 -1.95
N TRP A 70 18.77 -20.37 -1.45
CA TRP A 70 19.86 -20.34 -0.46
C TRP A 70 21.04 -19.44 -0.89
N TRP A 71 21.45 -19.48 -2.15
CA TRP A 71 22.55 -18.64 -2.67
C TRP A 71 22.21 -17.15 -2.71
N GLN A 72 20.98 -16.81 -3.10
CA GLN A 72 20.52 -15.42 -3.10
C GLN A 72 20.37 -14.90 -1.67
N THR A 73 19.91 -15.74 -0.74
CA THR A 73 19.84 -15.42 0.69
C THR A 73 21.22 -15.15 1.27
N LEU A 74 22.21 -16.02 0.98
CA LEU A 74 23.60 -15.78 1.39
C LEU A 74 24.14 -14.47 0.81
N LYS A 75 23.91 -14.20 -0.48
CA LYS A 75 24.30 -12.95 -1.14
C LYS A 75 23.63 -11.73 -0.49
N PHE A 76 22.33 -11.80 -0.22
CA PHE A 76 21.57 -10.75 0.44
C PHE A 76 22.14 -10.44 1.82
N LEU A 77 22.33 -11.47 2.65
CA LEU A 77 22.85 -11.32 4.01
C LEU A 77 24.26 -10.74 4.01
N PHE A 78 25.13 -11.22 3.12
CA PHE A 78 26.48 -10.65 2.94
C PHE A 78 26.40 -9.16 2.64
N LEU A 79 25.66 -8.75 1.60
CA LEU A 79 25.53 -7.34 1.23
C LEU A 79 24.94 -6.50 2.36
N TYR A 80 23.93 -7.03 3.06
CA TYR A 80 23.30 -6.35 4.19
C TYR A 80 24.27 -6.13 5.37
N ILE A 81 25.04 -7.15 5.75
CA ILE A 81 26.04 -7.09 6.83
C ILE A 81 27.13 -6.06 6.51
N PHE A 82 27.60 -6.05 5.26
CA PHE A 82 28.62 -5.11 4.80
C PHE A 82 28.05 -3.73 4.39
N LYS A 83 26.80 -3.43 4.77
CA LYS A 83 26.11 -2.14 4.57
C LYS A 83 25.90 -1.73 3.10
N TYR A 84 25.97 -2.66 2.16
CA TYR A 84 25.59 -2.48 0.75
C TYR A 84 24.07 -2.61 0.58
N ARG A 85 23.33 -1.64 1.14
CA ARG A 85 21.85 -1.70 1.24
C ARG A 85 21.16 -1.74 -0.12
N ASN A 86 21.62 -0.93 -1.09
CA ASN A 86 20.98 -0.85 -2.41
C ASN A 86 21.18 -2.15 -3.18
N GLU A 87 22.38 -2.73 -3.09
CA GLU A 87 22.73 -4.00 -3.69
C GLU A 87 21.96 -5.15 -3.04
N ALA A 88 21.76 -5.12 -1.73
CA ALA A 88 20.92 -6.09 -1.03
C ALA A 88 19.46 -6.01 -1.51
N ILE A 89 18.90 -4.80 -1.63
CA ILE A 89 17.54 -4.59 -2.16
C ILE A 89 17.43 -5.11 -3.60
N ARG A 90 18.45 -4.87 -4.43
CA ARG A 90 18.49 -5.37 -5.82
C ARG A 90 18.41 -6.89 -5.90
N VAL A 91 18.99 -7.63 -4.94
CA VAL A 91 18.84 -9.09 -4.90
C VAL A 91 17.37 -9.48 -4.78
N VAL A 92 16.62 -8.84 -3.89
CA VAL A 92 15.17 -9.11 -3.74
C VAL A 92 14.41 -8.63 -4.97
N ALA A 93 14.74 -7.46 -5.50
CA ALA A 93 14.07 -6.89 -6.66
C ALA A 93 14.18 -7.79 -7.90
N GLU A 94 15.40 -8.16 -8.27
CA GLU A 94 15.68 -8.93 -9.50
C GLU A 94 15.21 -10.38 -9.41
N ASN A 95 15.25 -10.99 -8.22
CA ASN A 95 15.00 -12.42 -8.06
C ASN A 95 13.61 -12.76 -7.53
N VAL A 96 12.90 -11.80 -6.93
CA VAL A 96 11.55 -12.01 -6.36
C VAL A 96 10.54 -11.06 -6.98
N LEU A 97 10.78 -9.75 -6.90
CA LEU A 97 9.77 -8.75 -7.29
C LEU A 97 9.56 -8.76 -8.80
N VAL A 98 10.63 -8.63 -9.60
CA VAL A 98 10.55 -8.57 -11.06
C VAL A 98 9.89 -9.83 -11.66
N PRO A 99 10.30 -11.08 -11.29
CA PRO A 99 9.66 -12.28 -11.84
C PRO A 99 8.19 -12.44 -11.46
N ARG A 100 7.80 -11.99 -10.26
CA ARG A 100 6.39 -12.05 -9.80
C ARG A 100 5.52 -10.96 -10.42
N GLY A 101 6.12 -9.83 -10.80
CA GLY A 101 5.40 -8.66 -11.28
C GLY A 101 4.52 -8.00 -10.22
N LEU A 102 3.82 -6.94 -10.61
CA LEU A 102 2.96 -6.17 -9.71
C LEU A 102 1.79 -7.02 -9.20
N LEU A 103 1.09 -7.75 -10.08
CA LEU A 103 -0.02 -8.61 -9.70
C LEU A 103 0.40 -9.75 -8.74
N GLY A 104 1.53 -10.42 -8.99
CA GLY A 104 2.01 -11.48 -8.10
C GLY A 104 2.28 -10.96 -6.69
N ILE A 105 2.89 -9.78 -6.59
CA ILE A 105 3.11 -9.11 -5.29
C ILE A 105 1.80 -8.60 -4.68
N GLY A 106 0.80 -8.23 -5.48
CA GLY A 106 -0.56 -7.93 -5.01
C GLY A 106 -1.20 -9.14 -4.33
N ARG A 107 -1.12 -10.32 -4.95
CA ARG A 107 -1.60 -11.60 -4.39
C ARG A 107 -0.85 -11.96 -3.11
N ASP A 108 0.47 -11.86 -3.11
CA ASP A 108 1.27 -12.15 -1.91
C ASP A 108 0.88 -11.27 -0.70
N LYS A 109 0.43 -10.02 -0.93
CA LYS A 109 -0.11 -9.16 0.12
C LYS A 109 -1.46 -9.64 0.63
N LEU A 110 -2.37 -10.08 -0.25
CA LEU A 110 -3.63 -10.67 0.20
C LEU A 110 -3.36 -11.85 1.14
N ASP A 111 -2.40 -12.69 0.75
CA ASP A 111 -2.11 -13.95 1.44
C ASP A 111 -1.36 -13.76 2.76
N HIS A 112 -0.47 -12.77 2.85
CA HIS A 112 0.46 -12.63 3.96
C HIS A 112 0.27 -11.38 4.80
N SER A 113 -0.73 -10.55 4.51
CA SER A 113 -0.99 -9.28 5.21
C SER A 113 -2.43 -9.15 5.74
N GLY A 114 -3.12 -10.27 5.95
CA GLY A 114 -4.52 -10.29 6.35
C GLY A 114 -4.82 -9.49 7.63
N ALA A 115 -3.94 -9.55 8.62
CA ALA A 115 -4.12 -8.80 9.87
C ALA A 115 -4.10 -7.28 9.65
N GLU A 116 -3.13 -6.78 8.87
CA GLU A 116 -3.00 -5.37 8.57
C GLU A 116 -4.10 -4.87 7.61
N ILE A 117 -4.55 -5.73 6.68
CA ILE A 117 -5.73 -5.44 5.84
C ILE A 117 -6.98 -5.32 6.71
N ALA A 118 -7.22 -6.26 7.63
CA ALA A 118 -8.36 -6.21 8.54
C ALA A 118 -8.31 -4.97 9.44
N GLU A 119 -7.13 -4.58 9.93
CA GLU A 119 -6.93 -3.34 10.69
C GLU A 119 -7.31 -2.10 9.87
N ALA A 120 -6.86 -2.01 8.62
CA ALA A 120 -7.20 -0.88 7.75
C ALA A 120 -8.72 -0.82 7.46
N LEU A 121 -9.34 -1.96 7.13
CA LEU A 121 -10.79 -2.03 6.87
C LEU A 121 -11.63 -1.70 8.11
N THR A 122 -11.12 -1.98 9.30
CA THR A 122 -11.78 -1.63 10.58
C THR A 122 -12.10 -0.15 10.67
N LEU A 123 -11.22 0.71 10.14
CA LEU A 123 -11.41 2.15 10.23
C LEU A 123 -12.62 2.63 9.42
N TYR A 124 -13.14 1.83 8.48
CA TYR A 124 -14.32 2.15 7.69
C TYR A 124 -15.64 1.66 8.32
N THR A 125 -15.62 1.09 9.54
CA THR A 125 -16.83 0.57 10.21
C THR A 125 -17.52 1.59 11.12
N SER A 126 -17.11 2.85 11.09
CA SER A 126 -17.62 3.90 11.98
C SER A 126 -17.66 5.25 11.29
N THR A 127 -18.75 5.99 11.49
CA THR A 127 -18.85 7.37 10.99
C THR A 127 -17.91 8.33 11.71
N GLN A 128 -17.43 7.98 12.91
CA GLN A 128 -16.51 8.81 13.69
C GLN A 128 -15.13 8.95 13.04
N THR A 129 -14.70 7.95 12.27
CA THR A 129 -13.42 7.91 11.56
C THR A 129 -13.52 8.45 10.13
N THR A 130 -14.67 8.30 9.47
CA THR A 130 -14.91 8.94 8.16
C THR A 130 -15.08 10.45 8.29
N PRO A 131 -14.73 11.29 7.30
CA PRO A 131 -14.04 10.97 6.04
C PRO A 131 -12.58 10.58 6.22
N ILE A 132 -12.13 9.56 5.45
CA ILE A 132 -10.81 8.95 5.56
C ILE A 132 -9.96 9.24 4.32
N LEU A 133 -8.72 9.67 4.53
CA LEU A 133 -7.68 9.67 3.49
C LEU A 133 -6.77 8.45 3.69
N VAL A 134 -6.73 7.54 2.72
CA VAL A 134 -5.78 6.42 2.71
C VAL A 134 -4.68 6.67 1.67
N HIS A 135 -3.42 6.49 2.06
CA HIS A 135 -2.30 6.66 1.14
C HIS A 135 -1.16 5.68 1.42
N CYS A 136 -0.25 5.57 0.46
CA CYS A 136 1.04 4.92 0.64
C CYS A 136 2.13 5.87 0.13
N THR A 137 3.17 5.37 -0.52
CA THR A 137 4.21 6.23 -1.12
C THR A 137 3.77 6.87 -2.42
N GLN A 138 3.17 6.09 -3.33
CA GLN A 138 2.71 6.57 -4.64
C GLN A 138 1.18 6.56 -4.78
N GLY A 139 0.45 6.14 -3.75
CA GLY A 139 -1.01 5.97 -3.82
C GLY A 139 -1.49 4.84 -4.74
N LYS A 140 -0.59 3.99 -5.25
CA LYS A 140 -0.87 3.00 -6.27
C LYS A 140 -1.17 1.60 -5.72
N ASP A 141 -0.16 0.87 -5.24
CA ASP A 141 -0.30 -0.58 -5.00
C ASP A 141 -0.99 -0.93 -3.67
N ARG A 142 -0.45 -0.42 -2.55
CA ARG A 142 -1.03 -0.70 -1.21
C ARG A 142 -2.36 0.01 -1.02
N THR A 143 -2.44 1.26 -1.47
CA THR A 143 -3.67 2.05 -1.49
C THR A 143 -4.71 1.40 -2.40
N GLY A 144 -4.34 1.06 -3.65
CA GLY A 144 -5.24 0.40 -4.58
C GLY A 144 -5.77 -0.94 -4.07
N LEU A 145 -4.96 -1.72 -3.34
CA LEU A 145 -5.42 -2.96 -2.69
C LEU A 145 -6.53 -2.69 -1.66
N ILE A 146 -6.33 -1.74 -0.76
CA ILE A 146 -7.33 -1.38 0.27
C ILE A 146 -8.58 -0.79 -0.39
N CYS A 147 -8.44 0.12 -1.34
CA CYS A 147 -9.57 0.68 -2.09
C CYS A 147 -10.35 -0.39 -2.84
N CYS A 148 -9.67 -1.33 -3.51
CA CYS A 148 -10.30 -2.45 -4.20
C CYS A 148 -11.16 -3.29 -3.24
N LEU A 149 -10.62 -3.71 -2.10
CA LEU A 149 -11.38 -4.49 -1.12
C LEU A 149 -12.59 -3.74 -0.57
N ILE A 150 -12.46 -2.44 -0.30
CA ILE A 150 -13.60 -1.61 0.15
C ILE A 150 -14.66 -1.54 -0.94
N LEU A 151 -14.29 -1.20 -2.17
CA LEU A 151 -15.24 -1.08 -3.28
C LEU A 151 -15.94 -2.42 -3.59
N MET A 152 -15.21 -3.54 -3.47
CA MET A 152 -15.81 -4.87 -3.58
C MET A 152 -16.77 -5.16 -2.41
N ILE A 153 -16.47 -4.74 -1.18
CA ILE A 153 -17.41 -4.82 -0.03
C ILE A 153 -18.65 -3.95 -0.31
N LEU A 154 -18.54 -2.87 -1.06
CA LEU A 154 -19.67 -2.02 -1.45
C LEU A 154 -20.42 -2.52 -2.70
N ASP A 155 -20.09 -3.72 -3.19
CA ASP A 155 -20.69 -4.32 -4.40
C ASP A 155 -20.52 -3.45 -5.67
N VAL A 156 -19.45 -2.65 -5.73
CA VAL A 156 -19.12 -1.83 -6.89
C VAL A 156 -18.64 -2.73 -8.05
N PRO A 157 -19.12 -2.52 -9.29
CA PRO A 157 -18.68 -3.28 -10.45
C PRO A 157 -17.16 -3.25 -10.68
N MET A 158 -16.58 -4.39 -11.06
CA MET A 158 -15.12 -4.56 -11.20
C MET A 158 -14.50 -3.64 -12.27
N ASP A 159 -15.25 -3.32 -13.33
CA ASP A 159 -14.84 -2.36 -14.37
C ASP A 159 -14.71 -0.93 -13.83
N ALA A 160 -15.59 -0.52 -12.91
CA ALA A 160 -15.48 0.76 -12.21
C ALA A 160 -14.29 0.79 -11.24
N ILE A 161 -14.02 -0.31 -10.53
CA ILE A 161 -12.84 -0.44 -9.66
C ILE A 161 -11.55 -0.38 -10.47
N GLU A 162 -11.50 -1.06 -11.62
CA GLU A 162 -10.35 -1.01 -12.52
C GLU A 162 -10.15 0.40 -13.09
N TYR A 163 -11.22 1.06 -13.51
CA TYR A 163 -11.18 2.44 -13.99
C TYR A 163 -10.58 3.38 -12.93
N ASP A 164 -11.06 3.34 -11.70
CA ASP A 164 -10.55 4.15 -10.59
C ASP A 164 -9.06 3.90 -10.34
N TYR A 165 -8.64 2.63 -10.28
CA TYR A 165 -7.23 2.26 -10.11
C TYR A 165 -6.34 2.85 -11.21
N LEU A 166 -6.77 2.78 -12.46
CA LEU A 166 -6.01 3.26 -13.63
C LEU A 166 -5.88 4.79 -13.67
N LEU A 167 -6.77 5.55 -13.01
CA LEU A 167 -6.62 7.01 -12.89
C LEU A 167 -5.30 7.41 -12.22
N THR A 168 -4.74 6.53 -11.37
CA THR A 168 -3.43 6.75 -10.72
C THR A 168 -2.33 7.07 -11.74
N ASP A 169 -2.36 6.45 -12.93
CA ASP A 169 -1.30 6.69 -13.92
C ASP A 169 -1.31 8.13 -14.45
N SER A 170 -2.49 8.72 -14.60
CA SER A 170 -2.63 10.12 -14.98
C SER A 170 -2.17 11.06 -13.87
N GLY A 171 -2.47 10.73 -12.61
CA GLY A 171 -2.05 11.51 -11.44
C GLY A 171 -0.52 11.52 -11.27
N LEU A 172 0.15 10.42 -11.61
CA LEU A 172 1.61 10.29 -11.51
C LEU A 172 2.37 10.80 -12.75
N ALA A 173 1.67 11.27 -13.80
CA ALA A 173 2.30 11.62 -15.07
C ALA A 173 3.43 12.66 -14.94
N ARG A 174 3.27 13.66 -14.07
CA ARG A 174 4.29 14.72 -13.84
C ARG A 174 5.54 14.22 -13.13
N GLU A 175 5.41 13.16 -12.33
CA GLU A 175 6.49 12.60 -11.51
C GLU A 175 7.07 11.32 -12.13
N ARG A 176 6.47 10.83 -13.22
CA ARG A 176 6.74 9.53 -13.84
C ARG A 176 8.21 9.30 -14.19
N GLU A 177 8.88 10.30 -14.76
CA GLU A 177 10.31 10.19 -15.09
C GLU A 177 11.16 9.97 -13.83
N GLN A 178 10.84 10.67 -12.74
CA GLN A 178 11.52 10.51 -11.46
C GLN A 178 11.21 9.13 -10.85
N LEU A 179 9.96 8.68 -10.93
CA LEU A 179 9.57 7.34 -10.47
C LEU A 179 10.32 6.24 -11.22
N ILE A 180 10.45 6.35 -12.55
CA ILE A 180 11.23 5.42 -13.37
C ILE A 180 12.68 5.37 -12.88
N LYS A 181 13.32 6.53 -12.64
CA LYS A 181 14.69 6.59 -12.08
C LYS A 181 14.79 5.93 -10.71
N GLU A 182 13.81 6.16 -9.84
CA GLU A 182 13.79 5.57 -8.50
C GLU A 182 13.62 4.04 -8.53
N VAL A 183 12.67 3.50 -9.30
CA VAL A 183 12.44 2.05 -9.36
C VAL A 183 13.61 1.32 -10.04
N THR A 184 14.16 1.88 -11.13
CA THR A 184 15.32 1.29 -11.83
C THR A 184 16.58 1.34 -10.97
N SER A 185 16.76 2.36 -10.13
CA SER A 185 17.91 2.44 -9.22
C SER A 185 17.99 1.26 -8.25
N VAL A 186 16.85 0.68 -7.87
CA VAL A 186 16.75 -0.47 -6.96
C VAL A 186 16.58 -1.81 -7.67
N GLY A 187 16.75 -1.86 -9.00
CA GLY A 187 16.71 -3.10 -9.79
C GLY A 187 15.31 -3.55 -10.23
N LEU A 188 14.31 -2.67 -10.12
CA LEU A 188 12.98 -2.92 -10.68
C LEU A 188 12.90 -2.44 -12.14
N THR A 189 11.98 -2.99 -12.91
CA THR A 189 11.74 -2.55 -14.30
C THR A 189 10.88 -1.29 -14.35
N GLU A 190 10.91 -0.59 -15.48
CA GLU A 190 10.13 0.64 -15.69
C GLU A 190 8.62 0.45 -15.49
N ALA A 191 8.12 -0.76 -15.75
CA ALA A 191 6.72 -1.14 -15.52
C ALA A 191 6.26 -0.89 -14.08
N TRP A 192 7.17 -0.91 -13.10
CA TRP A 192 6.85 -0.62 -11.70
C TRP A 192 6.47 0.83 -11.43
N ALA A 193 6.77 1.74 -12.37
CA ALA A 193 6.30 3.13 -12.31
C ALA A 193 4.85 3.30 -12.81
N TYR A 194 4.24 2.27 -13.40
CA TYR A 194 2.89 2.31 -13.97
C TYR A 194 1.90 1.42 -13.20
N THR A 195 0.61 1.66 -13.37
CA THR A 195 -0.44 0.71 -12.95
C THR A 195 -0.41 -0.54 -13.81
N ASP A 196 -0.82 -1.67 -13.23
CA ASP A 196 -1.00 -2.93 -13.97
C ASP A 196 -2.49 -3.10 -14.32
N ARG A 197 -2.83 -3.05 -15.62
CA ARG A 197 -4.23 -3.21 -16.07
C ARG A 197 -4.87 -4.52 -15.61
N GLY A 198 -4.08 -5.57 -15.44
CA GLY A 198 -4.55 -6.85 -14.92
C GLY A 198 -4.68 -6.92 -13.39
N MET A 199 -4.30 -5.86 -12.65
CA MET A 199 -4.25 -5.89 -11.18
C MET A 199 -5.61 -6.23 -10.57
N MET A 200 -6.64 -5.41 -10.84
CA MET A 200 -7.93 -5.53 -10.13
C MET A 200 -8.65 -6.85 -10.47
N ALA A 201 -8.76 -7.16 -11.76
CA ALA A 201 -9.31 -8.45 -12.20
C ALA A 201 -8.48 -9.65 -11.68
N GLY A 202 -7.16 -9.52 -11.64
CA GLY A 202 -6.25 -10.57 -11.18
C GLY A 202 -6.31 -10.80 -9.67
N LEU A 203 -6.55 -9.76 -8.86
CA LEU A 203 -6.81 -9.85 -7.43
C LEU A 203 -8.18 -10.48 -7.17
N LYS A 204 -9.23 -10.04 -7.88
CA LYS A 204 -10.55 -10.67 -7.78
C LYS A 204 -10.49 -12.16 -8.09
N LYS A 205 -9.83 -12.53 -9.19
CA LYS A 205 -9.64 -13.93 -9.56
C LYS A 205 -8.90 -14.73 -8.49
N HIS A 206 -7.86 -14.15 -7.88
CA HIS A 206 -7.14 -14.79 -6.77
C HIS A 206 -8.03 -15.04 -5.55
N LEU A 207 -8.86 -14.05 -5.17
CA LEU A 207 -9.85 -14.21 -4.11
C LEU A 207 -10.85 -15.33 -4.44
N ASP A 208 -11.35 -15.38 -5.66
CA ASP A 208 -12.29 -16.41 -6.11
C ASP A 208 -11.65 -17.82 -6.08
N ASP A 209 -10.44 -17.97 -6.64
CA ASP A 209 -9.77 -19.25 -6.80
C ASP A 209 -9.23 -19.83 -5.48
N GLU A 210 -8.55 -19.03 -4.67
CA GLU A 210 -7.81 -19.50 -3.48
C GLU A 210 -8.66 -19.49 -2.21
N TYR A 211 -9.62 -18.57 -2.12
CA TYR A 211 -10.44 -18.38 -0.92
C TYR A 211 -11.90 -18.76 -1.13
N GLY A 212 -12.36 -18.97 -2.36
CA GLY A 212 -13.77 -19.17 -2.67
C GLY A 212 -14.58 -17.86 -2.71
N GLY A 213 -13.90 -16.73 -2.88
CA GLY A 213 -14.48 -15.40 -3.04
C GLY A 213 -14.07 -14.41 -1.94
N LEU A 214 -14.44 -13.14 -2.15
CA LEU A 214 -14.13 -12.03 -1.23
C LEU A 214 -14.59 -12.31 0.21
N ASP A 215 -15.81 -12.81 0.36
CA ASP A 215 -16.42 -13.00 1.67
C ASP A 215 -15.67 -14.03 2.52
N ALA A 216 -15.30 -15.16 1.91
CA ALA A 216 -14.51 -16.19 2.55
C ALA A 216 -13.08 -15.71 2.86
N TYR A 217 -12.47 -14.92 1.97
CA TYR A 217 -11.20 -14.25 2.25
C TYR A 217 -11.32 -13.34 3.49
N LEU A 218 -12.31 -12.45 3.52
CA LEU A 218 -12.52 -11.51 4.62
C LEU A 218 -12.80 -12.25 5.94
N ASP A 219 -13.56 -13.35 5.90
CA ASP A 219 -13.74 -14.22 7.06
C ASP A 219 -12.43 -14.86 7.53
N SER A 220 -11.56 -15.29 6.61
CA SER A 220 -10.25 -15.89 6.93
C SER A 220 -9.30 -14.95 7.66
N ILE A 221 -9.45 -13.62 7.45
CA ILE A 221 -8.66 -12.59 8.13
C ILE A 221 -9.37 -11.97 9.34
N GLY A 222 -10.51 -12.54 9.77
CA GLY A 222 -11.29 -12.08 10.92
C GLY A 222 -12.17 -10.86 10.65
N PHE A 223 -12.40 -10.50 9.39
CA PHE A 223 -13.27 -9.40 8.97
C PHE A 223 -14.67 -9.91 8.58
N HIS A 224 -15.38 -10.41 9.60
CA HIS A 224 -16.66 -11.10 9.42
C HIS A 224 -17.81 -10.24 8.90
N GLN A 225 -18.91 -10.89 8.52
CA GLN A 225 -20.10 -10.28 7.90
C GLN A 225 -20.60 -9.03 8.63
N GLY A 226 -20.61 -9.03 9.97
CA GLY A 226 -21.03 -7.86 10.75
C GLY A 226 -20.18 -6.61 10.47
N ARG A 227 -18.86 -6.77 10.30
CA ARG A 227 -17.97 -5.63 9.98
C ARG A 227 -18.16 -5.17 8.54
N ARG A 228 -18.37 -6.10 7.61
CA ARG A 228 -18.69 -5.80 6.20
C ARG A 228 -20.00 -5.03 6.07
N ALA A 229 -21.01 -5.36 6.87
CA ALA A 229 -22.27 -4.62 6.93
C ALA A 229 -22.07 -3.18 7.44
N LEU A 230 -21.27 -3.00 8.50
CA LEU A 230 -20.95 -1.67 9.02
C LEU A 230 -20.19 -0.80 8.00
N VAL A 231 -19.31 -1.39 7.18
CA VAL A 231 -18.65 -0.65 6.08
C VAL A 231 -19.69 -0.15 5.08
N ARG A 232 -20.62 -1.02 4.66
CA ARG A 232 -21.72 -0.62 3.75
C ARG A 232 -22.57 0.50 4.35
N GLU A 233 -23.00 0.35 5.61
CA GLU A 233 -23.79 1.36 6.33
C GLU A 233 -23.05 2.70 6.46
N THR A 234 -21.75 2.66 6.72
CA THR A 234 -20.93 3.86 6.92
C THR A 234 -20.70 4.63 5.61
N LEU A 235 -20.59 3.93 4.47
CA LEU A 235 -20.15 4.53 3.19
C LEU A 235 -21.24 4.74 2.14
N LEU A 236 -22.38 4.03 2.21
CA LEU A 236 -23.47 4.10 1.22
C LEU A 236 -24.69 4.92 1.68
N VAL A 237 -24.51 5.80 2.67
CA VAL A 237 -25.57 6.67 3.24
C VAL A 237 -26.48 7.26 2.17
#